data_AF-A0A0G2AIN2-F1
#
_entry.id   AF-A0A0G2AIN2-F1
#
_cell.length_a   1.000
_cell.length_b   1.000
_cell.length_c   1.000
_cell.angle_alpha   90.00
_cell.angle_beta   90.00
_cell.angle_gamma   90.00
#
_symmetry.space_group_name_H-M   'P 1'
#
loop_
_entity.id
_entity.type
_entity.pdbx_description
1 polymer ?
#
loop_
_entity_poly.entity_id
_entity_poly.type
_entity_poly.pdbx_seq_one_letter_code
_entity_poly.pdbx_strand_id
1 'polypeptide(L)' 'MEGIWEANSLPIPERLALLDRLQRTLDLIKILVRLTYDLGIYKREGYIYRENRLLEIGRMLGGWRKKTRGRLGLVS' A
#
# COMPACT_ATOMS: atom_id res chain seq x y z
N MET A 1 -10.13 -15.93 1.12
CA MET A 1 -9.60 -15.62 2.47
C MET A 1 -8.19 -16.21 2.66
N GLU A 2 -7.42 -16.42 1.57
CA GLU A 2 -6.15 -17.17 1.61
C GLU A 2 -4.89 -16.29 1.62
N GLY A 3 -4.91 -15.13 0.96
CA GLY A 3 -3.71 -14.28 0.86
C GLY A 3 -3.21 -13.68 2.19
N ILE A 4 -4.04 -13.65 3.25
CA ILE A 4 -3.61 -13.22 4.60
C ILE A 4 -2.79 -14.32 5.28
N TRP A 5 -3.06 -15.59 4.99
CA TRP A 5 -2.33 -16.73 5.56
C TRP A 5 -0.96 -16.89 4.91
N GLU A 6 -0.87 -16.81 3.57
CA GLU A 6 0.40 -16.89 2.83
C GLU A 6 1.38 -15.78 3.24
N ALA A 7 0.89 -14.57 3.48
CA ALA A 7 1.71 -13.46 3.92
C ALA A 7 2.24 -13.61 5.36
N ASN A 8 1.61 -14.47 6.17
CA ASN A 8 2.04 -14.75 7.54
C ASN A 8 2.97 -15.97 7.63
N SER A 9 2.98 -16.85 6.63
CA SER A 9 3.91 -17.98 6.53
C SER A 9 5.28 -17.63 5.95
N LEU A 10 5.43 -16.46 5.32
CA LEU A 10 6.72 -16.01 4.79
C LEU A 10 7.71 -15.61 5.89
N PRO A 11 9.02 -15.91 5.72
CA PRO A 11 10.07 -15.35 6.56
C PRO A 11 9.96 -13.81 6.63
N ILE A 12 10.21 -13.25 7.81
CA ILE A 12 10.05 -11.80 8.07
C ILE A 12 10.77 -10.91 7.04
N PRO A 13 11.99 -11.23 6.56
CA PRO A 13 12.66 -10.45 5.51
C PRO A 13 11.90 -10.45 4.17
N GLU A 14 11.39 -11.61 3.74
CA GLU A 14 10.65 -11.75 2.49
C GLU A 14 9.31 -11.02 2.55
N ARG A 15 8.63 -11.13 3.70
CA ARG A 15 7.41 -10.36 3.97
C ARG A 15 7.67 -8.85 3.89
N LEU A 16 8.80 -8.37 4.43
CA LEU A 16 9.16 -6.97 4.35
C LEU A 16 9.42 -6.53 2.90
N ALA A 17 10.16 -7.34 2.13
CA ALA A 17 10.43 -7.08 0.72
C ALA A 17 9.13 -7.04 -0.12
N LEU A 18 8.18 -7.93 0.17
CA LEU A 18 6.85 -7.93 -0.44
C LEU A 18 6.08 -6.64 -0.10
N LEU A 19 6.05 -6.23 1.17
CA LEU A 19 5.38 -5.00 1.59
C LEU A 19 6.01 -3.76 0.95
N ASP A 20 7.33 -3.73 0.78
CA ASP A 20 8.02 -2.64 0.08
C ASP A 20 7.67 -2.61 -1.42
N ARG A 21 7.55 -3.77 -2.06
CA ARG A 21 7.07 -3.85 -3.45
C ARG A 21 5.64 -3.34 -3.58
N LEU A 22 4.74 -3.78 -2.70
CA LEU A 22 3.34 -3.33 -2.69
C LEU A 22 3.22 -1.84 -2.44
N GLN A 23 4.07 -1.26 -1.57
CA GLN A 23 4.12 0.18 -1.35
C GLN A 23 4.45 0.93 -2.65
N ARG A 24 5.49 0.51 -3.38
CA ARG A 24 5.85 1.13 -4.67
C ARG A 24 4.73 1.03 -5.70
N THR A 25 4.07 -0.12 -5.78
CA THR A 25 2.92 -0.31 -6.68
C THR A 25 1.76 0.61 -6.30
N LEU A 26 1.46 0.76 -5.00
CA LEU A 26 0.43 1.68 -4.53
C LEU A 26 0.75 3.13 -4.91
N ASP A 27 2.00 3.55 -4.79
CA ASP A 27 2.41 4.91 -5.13
C ASP A 27 2.27 5.18 -6.64
N LEU A 28 2.57 4.20 -7.49
CA LEU A 28 2.25 4.28 -8.92
C LEU A 28 0.74 4.41 -9.16
N ILE A 29 -0.09 3.62 -8.49
CA ILE A 29 -1.56 3.69 -8.65
C ILE A 29 -2.09 5.07 -8.25
N LYS A 30 -1.57 5.68 -7.16
CA LYS A 30 -1.95 7.05 -6.77
C LYS A 30 -1.65 8.06 -7.86
N ILE A 31 -0.47 7.97 -8.49
CA ILE A 31 -0.09 8.84 -9.61
C ILE A 31 -1.07 8.66 -10.77
N LEU A 32 -1.37 7.42 -11.15
CA LEU A 32 -2.30 7.12 -12.23
C LEU A 32 -3.71 7.64 -11.94
N VAL A 33 -4.21 7.49 -10.70
CA VAL A 33 -5.52 8.03 -10.30
C VAL A 33 -5.53 9.56 -10.33
N ARG A 34 -4.45 10.22 -9.91
CA ARG A 34 -4.32 11.67 -10.04
C ARG A 34 -4.31 12.12 -11.49
N LEU A 35 -3.57 11.43 -12.36
CA LEU A 35 -3.58 11.70 -13.80
C LEU A 35 -4.97 11.56 -14.41
N THR A 36 -5.75 10.56 -14.01
CA THR A 36 -7.14 10.43 -14.52
C THR A 36 -8.04 11.59 -14.10
N TYR A 37 -7.76 12.24 -12.97
CA TYR A 37 -8.46 13.47 -12.57
C TYR A 37 -7.97 14.69 -13.36
N ASP A 38 -6.65 14.83 -13.50
CA ASP A 38 -6.03 15.93 -14.25
C ASP A 38 -6.46 15.92 -15.74
N LEU A 39 -6.68 14.73 -16.31
CA LEU A 39 -7.21 14.54 -17.68
C LEU A 39 -8.74 14.70 -17.78
N GLY A 40 -9.44 14.95 -16.68
CA GLY A 40 -10.90 15.13 -16.67
C GLY A 40 -11.71 13.84 -16.84
N ILE A 41 -11.09 12.66 -16.76
CA ILE A 41 -11.78 11.36 -16.88
C ILE A 41 -12.71 11.15 -15.68
N TYR A 42 -12.22 11.45 -14.47
CA TYR A 42 -13.05 11.44 -13.26
C TYR A 42 -13.43 12.86 -12.85
N LYS A 43 -14.71 13.03 -12.50
CA LYS A 43 -15.16 14.21 -11.76
C LYS A 43 -14.63 14.17 -10.32
N ARG A 44 -14.58 15.34 -9.68
CA ARG A 44 -14.02 15.55 -8.33
C ARG A 44 -14.48 14.50 -7.31
N GLU A 45 -15.77 14.22 -7.23
CA GLU A 45 -16.32 13.27 -6.24
C GLU A 45 -15.79 11.84 -6.46
N GLY A 46 -15.74 11.39 -7.72
CA GLY A 46 -15.19 10.08 -8.09
C GLY A 46 -13.70 9.97 -7.83
N TYR A 47 -12.95 11.05 -8.05
CA TYR A 47 -11.53 11.14 -7.71
C TYR A 47 -11.31 11.07 -6.19
N ILE A 48 -12.00 11.91 -5.41
CA ILE A 48 -11.87 11.96 -3.94
C ILE A 48 -12.18 10.60 -3.32
N TYR A 49 -13.24 9.92 -3.77
CA TYR A 49 -13.57 8.58 -3.29
C TYR A 49 -12.40 7.61 -3.48
N ARG A 50 -11.80 7.57 -4.67
CA ARG A 50 -10.68 6.66 -4.99
C ARG A 50 -9.41 7.04 -4.24
N GLU A 51 -9.07 8.33 -4.19
CA GLU A 51 -7.92 8.84 -3.46
C GLU A 51 -8.00 8.45 -1.98
N ASN A 52 -9.15 8.64 -1.33
CA ASN A 52 -9.36 8.28 0.07
C ASN A 52 -9.13 6.77 0.32
N ARG A 53 -9.59 5.91 -0.60
CA ARG A 53 -9.36 4.45 -0.49
C ARG A 53 -7.89 4.11 -0.65
N LEU A 54 -7.17 4.75 -1.58
CA LEU A 54 -5.73 4.54 -1.75
C LEU A 54 -4.92 5.04 -0.54
N LEU A 55 -5.34 6.14 0.10
CA LEU A 55 -4.74 6.64 1.33
C LEU A 55 -4.93 5.66 2.49
N GLU A 56 -6.13 5.09 2.63
CA GLU A 56 -6.43 4.07 3.65
C GLU A 56 -5.54 2.83 3.49
N ILE A 57 -5.44 2.30 2.26
CA ILE A 57 -4.54 1.18 1.95
C ILE A 57 -3.08 1.55 2.27
N GLY A 58 -2.65 2.78 1.96
CA GLY A 58 -1.32 3.26 2.29
C GLY A 58 -1.03 3.29 3.80
N ARG A 59 -2.00 3.72 4.62
CA ARG A 59 -1.87 3.68 6.08
C ARG A 59 -1.74 2.24 6.59
N MET A 60 -2.53 1.32 6.05
CA MET A 60 -2.47 -0.11 6.43
C MET A 60 -1.11 -0.73 6.07
N LEU A 61 -0.65 -0.54 4.82
CA LEU A 61 0.66 -1.02 4.37
C LEU A 61 1.80 -0.44 5.21
N GLY A 62 1.79 0.87 5.47
CA GLY A 62 2.77 1.53 6.32
C GLY A 62 2.82 0.96 7.73
N GLY A 63 1.67 0.72 8.35
CA GLY A 63 1.56 0.09 9.66
C GLY A 63 2.13 -1.33 9.69
N TRP A 64 1.79 -2.16 8.69
CA TRP A 64 2.34 -3.51 8.57
C TRP A 64 3.84 -3.52 8.33
N ARG A 65 4.36 -2.59 7.53
CA ARG A 65 5.80 -2.44 7.29
C ARG A 65 6.54 -2.07 8.56
N LYS A 66 6.05 -1.08 9.31
CA LYS A 66 6.63 -0.67 10.61
C LYS A 66 6.67 -1.84 11.58
N LYS A 67 5.56 -2.58 11.72
CA LYS A 67 5.48 -3.78 12.59
C LYS A 67 6.43 -4.89 12.14
N THR A 68 6.61 -5.07 10.84
CA THR A 68 7.50 -6.12 10.29
C THR A 68 8.97 -5.74 10.47
N ARG A 69 9.35 -4.48 10.23
CA ARG A 69 10.69 -3.96 10.52
C ARG A 69 11.06 -4.07 12.01
N GLY A 70 10.12 -3.76 12.90
CA GLY A 70 10.34 -3.88 14.34
C GLY A 70 10.63 -5.32 14.78
N ARG A 71 9.94 -6.30 14.17
CA ARG A 71 10.21 -7.73 14.42
C ARG A 71 11.56 -8.21 13.87
N LEU A 72 12.14 -7.50 12.90
CA LEU A 72 13.46 -7.80 12.33
C LEU A 72 14.60 -7.07 13.07
N GLY A 73 14.31 -6.29 14.12
CA GLY A 73 15.31 -5.47 14.80
C GLY A 73 15.81 -4.27 13.99
N LEU A 74 15.13 -3.92 12.89
CA LEU A 74 15.50 -2.80 12.00
C LEU A 74 14.81 -1.47 12.39
N VAL A 75 14.37 -1.36 13.63
CA VAL A 75 13.74 -0.17 14.22
C VAL A 75 14.40 0.06 15.58
N SER A 76 15.17 1.14 15.68
CA SER A 76 15.52 1.82 16.94
C SER A 76 14.32 2.56 17.50
#